data_AF-A0A074Z172-F1
#
_entry.id   AF-A0A074Z172-F1
#
_cell.length_a   1.000
_cell.length_b   1.000
_cell.length_c   1.000
_cell.angle_alpha   90.00
_cell.angle_beta   90.00
_cell.angle_gamma   90.00
#
_symmetry.space_group_name_H-M   'P 1'
#
loop_
_entity.id
_entity.type
_entity.pdbx_description
1 polymer ?
#
loop_
_entity_poly.entity_id
_entity_poly.type
_entity_poly.pdbx_seq_one_letter_code
_entity_poly.pdbx_strand_id
1 'polypeptide(L)'
;MFHSSALGGVDGTLIFGEYSKKQIPGRVYHVPLVPSSPPVKHWIVQVESITCEDGTVLLENFSALLDTGSTKSYLPPPFVNRLFSGDWAMPNESGDISCDAMLEMPELKVKLPELHLSWGAMQYIIQ
;
A
#
# COMPACT_ATOMS: atom_id res chain seq x y z
N MET A 1 6.13 29.29 12.47
CA MET A 1 7.25 28.35 12.63
C MET A 1 6.69 27.12 13.30
N PHE A 2 6.51 26.02 12.57
CA PHE A 2 6.05 24.75 13.14
C PHE A 2 7.11 23.70 12.82
N HIS A 3 7.75 23.18 13.87
CA HIS A 3 8.55 21.97 13.80
C HIS A 3 7.60 20.79 14.01
N SER A 4 7.68 19.81 13.12
CA SER A 4 7.05 18.50 13.25
C SER A 4 8.14 17.47 12.97
N SER A 5 8.53 16.73 13.98
CA SER A 5 9.39 15.56 13.86
C SER A 5 8.49 14.32 13.86
N ALA A 6 8.41 13.63 12.72
CA ALA A 6 7.81 12.31 12.62
C ALA A 6 8.79 11.39 11.88
N LEU A 7 9.29 10.36 12.55
CA LEU A 7 10.12 9.34 11.92
C LEU A 7 9.20 8.42 11.10
N GLY A 8 9.25 8.59 9.77
CA GLY A 8 8.48 7.82 8.79
C GLY A 8 8.38 8.57 7.45
N GLY A 9 9.47 8.57 6.68
CA GLY A 9 9.71 9.43 5.52
C GLY A 9 10.54 10.65 5.92
N VAL A 10 11.87 10.53 5.83
CA VAL A 10 12.81 11.55 6.36
C VAL A 10 12.64 12.92 5.65
N ASP A 11 12.09 12.92 4.44
CA ASP A 11 11.75 14.10 3.66
C ASP A 11 10.39 13.91 2.95
N GLY A 12 9.44 14.80 3.25
CA GLY A 12 8.13 14.85 2.61
C GLY A 12 7.75 16.30 2.28
N THR A 13 7.03 16.52 1.17
CA THR A 13 6.57 17.86 0.77
C THR A 13 5.06 17.85 0.55
N LEU A 14 4.35 18.78 1.18
CA LEU A 14 2.95 19.05 0.89
C LEU A 14 2.85 20.19 -0.13
N ILE A 15 2.14 19.94 -1.24
CA ILE A 15 1.94 20.91 -2.31
C ILE A 15 0.45 21.23 -2.40
N PHE A 16 0.10 22.51 -2.37
CA PHE A 16 -1.28 22.99 -2.51
C PHE A 16 -1.51 23.52 -3.93
N GLY A 17 -2.70 23.26 -4.48
CA GLY A 17 -3.12 23.70 -5.81
C GLY A 17 -2.97 22.61 -6.87
N GLU A 18 -1.74 22.21 -7.18
CA GLU A 18 -1.41 21.25 -8.24
C GLU A 18 -0.25 20.31 -7.85
N TYR A 19 0.04 19.30 -8.68
CA TYR A 19 1.23 18.47 -8.50
C TYR A 19 2.49 19.10 -9.14
N SER A 20 3.67 18.78 -8.60
CA SER A 20 4.95 19.25 -9.14
C SER A 20 5.63 18.19 -9.99
N LYS A 21 5.91 18.49 -11.26
CA LYS A 21 6.71 17.63 -12.15
C LYS A 21 8.15 17.42 -11.66
N LYS A 22 8.65 18.28 -10.76
CA LYS A 22 9.95 18.07 -10.12
C LYS A 22 9.91 16.90 -9.13
N GLN A 23 8.79 16.72 -8.45
CA GLN A 23 8.59 15.62 -7.48
C GLN A 23 8.00 14.37 -8.12
N ILE A 24 7.21 14.51 -9.19
CA ILE A 24 6.63 13.41 -9.95
C ILE A 24 7.06 13.57 -11.40
N PRO A 25 8.27 13.09 -11.77
CA PRO A 25 8.78 13.22 -13.14
C PRO A 25 8.08 12.28 -14.12
N GLY A 26 7.44 11.23 -13.62
CA GLY A 26 6.69 10.25 -14.40
C GLY A 26 5.27 10.69 -14.77
N ARG A 27 4.54 9.78 -15.42
CA ARG A 27 3.13 9.97 -15.75
C ARG A 27 2.27 9.91 -14.49
N VAL A 28 1.33 10.83 -14.37
CA VAL A 28 0.28 10.81 -13.34
C VAL A 28 -0.93 10.05 -13.90
N TYR A 29 -1.39 9.06 -13.13
CA TYR A 29 -2.62 8.33 -13.38
C TYR A 29 -3.67 8.79 -12.36
N HIS A 30 -4.91 8.97 -12.80
CA HIS A 30 -6.00 9.38 -11.94
C HIS A 30 -6.91 8.18 -11.69
N VAL A 31 -7.29 7.97 -10.43
CA VAL A 31 -8.23 6.93 -10.04
C VAL A 31 -9.47 7.61 -9.45
N PRO A 32 -10.69 7.25 -9.90
CA PRO A 32 -11.89 7.85 -9.35
C PRO A 32 -12.07 7.47 -7.87
N LEU A 33 -12.53 8.43 -7.08
CA LEU A 33 -12.95 8.15 -5.70
C LEU A 33 -14.24 7.35 -5.71
N VAL A 34 -14.36 6.43 -4.76
CA VAL A 34 -15.62 5.73 -4.51
C VAL A 34 -16.66 6.77 -4.07
N PRO A 35 -17.79 6.92 -4.80
CA PRO A 35 -18.80 7.90 -4.43
C PRO A 35 -19.44 7.52 -3.10
N SER A 36 -19.20 8.31 -2.05
CA SER A 36 -20.03 8.27 -0.84
C SER A 36 -21.05 9.40 -0.92
N SER A 37 -22.32 9.04 -1.08
CA SER A 37 -23.46 9.97 -0.99
C SER A 37 -23.54 10.63 0.40
N PRO A 38 -23.80 11.95 0.53
CA PRO A 38 -22.89 13.06 0.26
C PRO A 38 -22.35 13.73 1.55
N PRO A 39 -21.24 14.52 1.52
CA PRO A 39 -20.15 14.62 0.53
C PRO A 39 -19.02 13.61 0.79
N VAL A 40 -18.14 13.38 -0.19
CA VAL A 40 -16.94 12.53 -0.06
C VAL A 40 -16.00 13.09 1.01
N LYS A 41 -15.96 12.44 2.18
CA LYS A 41 -15.12 12.86 3.32
C LYS A 41 -13.75 12.19 3.33
N HIS A 42 -13.54 11.19 2.48
CA HIS A 42 -12.41 10.29 2.56
C HIS A 42 -11.84 9.98 1.18
N TRP A 43 -10.51 9.85 1.11
CA TRP A 43 -9.77 9.46 -0.09
C TRP A 43 -9.87 7.94 -0.30
N ILE A 44 -11.08 7.46 -0.57
CA ILE A 44 -11.35 6.03 -0.79
C ILE A 44 -11.32 5.74 -2.28
N VAL A 45 -10.55 4.74 -2.69
CA VAL A 45 -10.44 4.27 -4.08
C VAL A 45 -10.86 2.80 -4.18
N GLN A 46 -11.32 2.40 -5.36
CA GLN A 46 -11.56 1.00 -5.68
C GLN A 46 -10.26 0.32 -6.11
N VAL A 47 -9.94 -0.82 -5.50
CA VAL A 47 -8.84 -1.69 -5.90
C VAL A 47 -9.43 -2.96 -6.50
N GLU A 48 -8.98 -3.29 -7.71
CA GLU A 48 -9.46 -4.47 -8.42
C GLU A 48 -8.88 -5.76 -7.82
N SER A 49 -7.58 -5.78 -7.54
CA SER A 49 -6.93 -6.92 -6.91
C SER A 49 -5.56 -6.59 -6.33
N ILE A 50 -5.11 -7.46 -5.43
CA ILE A 50 -3.70 -7.63 -5.10
C ILE A 50 -3.35 -9.09 -5.42
N THR A 51 -2.33 -9.28 -6.27
CA THR A 51 -1.81 -10.61 -6.62
C THR A 51 -0.33 -10.71 -6.30
N CYS A 52 0.18 -11.93 -6.13
CA CYS A 52 1.61 -12.20 -6.23
C CYS A 52 2.07 -12.08 -7.70
N GLU A 53 3.38 -12.00 -7.91
CA GLU A 53 3.99 -11.97 -9.25
C GLU A 53 3.61 -13.20 -10.11
N ASP A 54 3.42 -14.36 -9.50
CA ASP A 54 2.99 -15.60 -10.17
C ASP A 54 1.50 -15.62 -10.57
N GLY A 55 0.74 -14.57 -10.23
CA GLY A 55 -0.69 -14.45 -10.49
C GLY A 55 -1.60 -14.96 -9.37
N THR A 56 -1.06 -15.48 -8.27
CA THR A 56 -1.85 -15.91 -7.11
C THR A 56 -2.63 -14.73 -6.51
N VAL A 57 -3.96 -14.85 -6.43
CA VAL A 57 -4.84 -13.77 -5.95
C VAL A 57 -4.91 -13.75 -4.42
N LEU A 58 -4.43 -12.67 -3.80
CA LEU A 58 -4.47 -12.49 -2.35
C LEU A 58 -5.76 -11.81 -1.90
N LEU A 59 -6.22 -10.79 -2.64
CA LEU A 59 -7.45 -10.08 -2.37
C LEU A 59 -8.00 -9.46 -3.65
N GLU A 60 -9.31 -9.35 -3.77
CA GLU A 60 -9.98 -8.79 -4.95
C GLU A 60 -11.15 -7.89 -4.56
N ASN A 61 -11.46 -6.95 -5.44
CA ASN A 61 -12.64 -6.09 -5.41
C ASN A 61 -12.94 -5.46 -4.04
N PHE A 62 -12.03 -4.60 -3.57
CA PHE A 62 -12.16 -3.95 -2.26
C PHE A 62 -11.90 -2.44 -2.35
N SER A 63 -12.45 -1.72 -1.38
CA SER A 63 -12.19 -0.29 -1.21
C SER A 63 -11.00 -0.05 -0.29
N ALA A 64 -10.11 0.86 -0.66
CA ALA A 64 -8.95 1.25 0.13
C ALA A 64 -8.98 2.74 0.48
N LEU A 65 -8.71 3.09 1.73
CA LEU A 65 -8.49 4.46 2.17
C LEU A 65 -7.02 4.83 1.98
N LEU A 66 -6.75 5.94 1.29
CA LEU A 66 -5.42 6.54 1.22
C LEU A 66 -5.23 7.43 2.46
N ASP A 67 -4.42 6.97 3.41
CA ASP A 67 -4.25 7.59 4.73
C ASP A 67 -2.78 7.96 4.98
N THR A 68 -2.47 9.25 4.98
CA THR A 68 -1.14 9.78 5.34
C THR A 68 -0.93 9.88 6.86
N GLY A 69 -1.96 9.62 7.67
CA GLY A 69 -1.90 9.61 9.13
C GLY A 69 -1.44 8.29 9.73
N SER A 70 -1.37 7.22 8.93
CA SER A 70 -0.92 5.89 9.34
C SER A 70 0.51 5.61 8.88
N THR A 71 1.31 4.99 9.75
CA THR A 71 2.71 4.62 9.44
C THR A 71 2.85 3.30 8.69
N LYS A 72 1.79 2.50 8.64
CA LYS A 72 1.74 1.19 7.96
C LYS A 72 0.43 0.99 7.24
N SER A 73 0.43 0.12 6.24
CA SER A 73 -0.80 -0.32 5.57
C SER A 73 -1.54 -1.33 6.44
N TYR A 74 -2.83 -1.09 6.65
CA TYR A 74 -3.72 -2.03 7.34
C TYR A 74 -4.49 -2.84 6.32
N LEU A 75 -4.31 -4.16 6.34
CA LEU A 75 -4.90 -5.09 5.39
C LEU A 75 -5.81 -6.08 6.12
N PRO A 76 -6.88 -6.55 5.47
CA PRO A 76 -7.85 -7.42 6.13
C PRO A 76 -7.22 -8.80 6.42
N PRO A 77 -7.62 -9.49 7.51
CA PRO A 77 -7.04 -10.77 7.91
C PRO A 77 -6.95 -11.84 6.80
N PRO A 78 -7.94 -11.99 5.89
CA PRO A 78 -7.83 -12.95 4.78
C PRO A 78 -6.63 -12.69 3.86
N PHE A 79 -6.29 -11.42 3.61
CA PHE A 79 -5.10 -11.06 2.83
C PHE A 79 -3.84 -11.47 3.58
N VAL A 80 -3.73 -11.08 4.85
CA VAL A 80 -2.55 -11.34 5.70
C VAL A 80 -2.31 -12.84 5.82
N ASN A 81 -3.36 -13.62 6.10
CA ASN A 81 -3.25 -15.07 6.26
C ASN A 81 -2.84 -15.78 4.96
N ARG A 82 -3.25 -15.27 3.79
CA ARG A 82 -2.83 -15.82 2.50
C ARG A 82 -1.38 -15.46 2.19
N LEU A 83 -1.02 -14.19 2.37
CA LEU A 83 0.34 -13.71 2.10
C LEU A 83 1.35 -14.43 2.98
N PHE A 84 1.10 -14.54 4.28
CA PHE A 84 2.01 -15.17 5.25
C PHE A 84 1.67 -16.63 5.50
N SER A 85 1.43 -17.39 4.42
CA SER A 85 1.29 -18.84 4.48
C SER A 85 2.52 -19.53 3.87
N GLY A 86 2.86 -20.74 4.33
CA GLY A 86 3.99 -21.51 3.79
C GLY A 86 5.35 -21.11 4.36
N ASP A 87 6.34 -20.97 3.48
CA ASP A 87 7.78 -20.91 3.84
C ASP A 87 8.19 -19.64 4.61
N TRP A 88 7.39 -18.58 4.53
CA TRP A 88 7.57 -17.32 5.26
C TRP A 88 6.39 -17.02 6.19
N ALA A 89 5.74 -18.08 6.71
CA ALA A 89 4.68 -17.93 7.67
C ALA A 89 5.14 -17.16 8.92
N MET A 90 4.26 -16.32 9.46
CA MET A 90 4.51 -15.61 10.71
C MET A 90 4.67 -16.64 11.85
N PRO A 91 5.82 -16.70 12.53
CA PRO A 91 6.09 -17.70 13.56
C PRO A 91 5.48 -17.33 14.92
N ASN A 92 5.02 -16.09 15.10
CA ASN A 92 4.49 -15.58 16.36
C ASN A 92 3.32 -14.60 16.13
N GLU A 93 2.57 -14.31 17.20
CA GLU A 93 1.47 -13.34 17.17
C GLU A 93 1.94 -11.89 16.99
N SER A 94 3.23 -11.62 17.19
CA SER A 94 3.85 -10.32 16.93
C SER A 94 3.83 -9.97 15.43
N GLY A 95 3.76 -10.99 14.57
CA GLY A 95 3.80 -10.82 13.11
C GLY A 95 5.21 -10.64 12.54
N ASP A 96 6.24 -11.03 13.30
CA ASP A 96 7.63 -10.93 12.85
C ASP A 96 7.92 -11.98 11.77
N ILE A 97 8.89 -11.72 10.88
CA ILE A 97 9.44 -12.74 9.98
C ILE A 97 10.97 -12.65 9.99
N SER A 98 11.66 -13.72 9.59
CA SER A 98 13.11 -13.66 9.40
C SER A 98 13.46 -12.68 8.27
N CYS A 99 14.55 -11.93 8.42
CA CYS A 99 15.10 -11.10 7.34
C CYS A 99 15.43 -11.93 6.09
N ASP A 100 15.85 -13.19 6.26
CA ASP A 100 16.11 -14.10 5.14
C ASP A 100 14.82 -14.48 4.43
N ALA A 101 13.74 -14.70 5.18
CA ALA A 101 12.42 -15.00 4.61
C ALA A 101 11.86 -13.82 3.81
N MET A 102 12.12 -12.57 4.25
CA MET A 102 11.72 -11.35 3.53
C MET A 102 12.31 -11.30 2.11
N LEU A 103 13.53 -11.83 1.89
CA LEU A 103 14.17 -11.83 0.58
C LEU A 103 13.48 -12.75 -0.44
N GLU A 104 12.81 -13.79 0.06
CA GLU A 104 12.07 -14.77 -0.75
C GLU A 104 10.59 -14.42 -0.89
N MET A 105 10.12 -13.36 -0.23
CA MET A 105 8.73 -12.93 -0.31
C MET A 105 8.40 -12.37 -1.70
N PRO A 106 7.19 -12.62 -2.22
CA PRO A 106 6.83 -12.24 -3.57
C PRO A 106 6.71 -10.73 -3.73
N GLU A 107 6.98 -10.22 -4.94
CA GLU A 107 6.48 -8.91 -5.32
C GLU A 107 4.95 -8.97 -5.43
N LEU A 108 4.28 -7.94 -4.89
CA LEU A 108 2.83 -7.81 -4.98
C LEU A 108 2.45 -6.87 -6.11
N LYS A 109 1.48 -7.26 -6.92
CA LYS A 109 0.88 -6.44 -7.97
C LYS A 109 -0.46 -5.92 -7.48
N VAL A 110 -0.55 -4.62 -7.26
CA VAL A 110 -1.79 -3.93 -6.90
C VAL A 110 -2.43 -3.37 -8.16
N LYS A 111 -3.62 -3.86 -8.49
CA LYS A 111 -4.36 -3.46 -9.68
C LYS A 111 -5.45 -2.45 -9.33
N LEU A 112 -5.33 -1.27 -9.93
CA LEU A 112 -6.34 -0.23 -10.01
C LEU A 112 -6.84 -0.18 -11.48
N PRO A 113 -8.01 0.42 -11.78
CA PRO A 113 -8.62 0.35 -13.11
C PRO A 113 -7.72 0.69 -14.30
N GLU A 114 -6.82 1.66 -14.15
CA GLU A 114 -5.89 2.10 -15.21
C GLU A 114 -4.42 2.04 -14.80
N LEU A 115 -4.12 1.43 -13.65
CA LEU A 115 -2.80 1.49 -13.04
C LEU A 115 -2.45 0.18 -12.33
N HIS A 116 -1.28 -0.36 -12.66
CA HIS A 116 -0.69 -1.47 -11.92
C HIS A 116 0.49 -0.92 -11.12
N LEU A 117 0.44 -1.10 -9.81
CA LEU A 117 1.54 -0.78 -8.91
C LEU A 117 2.24 -2.08 -8.51
N SER A 118 3.56 -2.02 -8.37
CA SER A 118 4.37 -3.12 -7.86
C SER A 118 4.87 -2.75 -6.47
N TRP A 119 4.69 -3.65 -5.50
CA TRP A 119 5.17 -3.54 -4.14
C TRP A 119 6.14 -4.67 -3.86
N GLY A 120 7.43 -4.35 -3.80
CA GLY A 120 8.47 -5.30 -3.39
C GLY A 120 8.42 -5.56 -1.89
N ALA A 121 8.97 -6.69 -1.44
CA ALA A 121 8.96 -7.10 -0.03
C ALA A 121 9.42 -6.01 0.95
N MET A 122 10.48 -5.28 0.60
CA MET A 122 11.02 -4.19 1.42
C MET A 122 10.09 -2.98 1.58
N GLN A 123 9.00 -2.91 0.82
CA GLN A 123 8.02 -1.82 0.92
C GLN A 123 6.83 -2.17 1.83
N TYR A 124 6.54 -3.45 2.04
CA TYR A 124 5.42 -3.89 2.87
C TYR A 124 5.85 -4.69 4.12
N ILE A 125 7.14 -5.05 4.22
CA ILE A 125 7.77 -5.55 5.45
C ILE A 125 8.61 -4.42 6.07
N ILE A 126 8.45 -4.21 7.37
CA ILE A 126 9.14 -3.17 8.13
C ILE A 126 10.30 -3.82 8.90
N GLN A 127 11.47 -3.19 8.87
CA GLN A 127 12.64 -3.55 9.68
C GLN A 127 12.71 -2.74 10.98
#